data_AF-A0A7M4AM52-F1
#
_entry.id   AF-A0A7M4AM52-F1
#
_cell.length_a   1.000
_cell.length_b   1.000
_cell.length_c   1.000
_cell.angle_alpha   90.00
_cell.angle_beta   90.00
_cell.angle_gamma   90.00
#
_symmetry.space_group_name_H-M   'P 1'
#
loop_
_entity.id
_entity.type
_entity.pdbx_description
1 polymer ?
#
loop_
_entity_poly.entity_id
_entity_poly.type
_entity_poly.pdbx_seq_one_letter_code
_entity_poly.pdbx_strand_id
1 'polypeptide(L)'
;MVLSVMSSLLIASVTVSASTVVITEAIQIVDGGTSSDSQAAVGSDSSGNVHVVWTRNNLHLYYAMISPRGETLIDATQITNSGLHKIWHPDLAVDEFDRIHVVWADKAGQHSIMYTALSPWSAPMDGMASDDGTISAIDDTIISRRSQNRDWPALDIDSQNNVHIVWQDNYDELGRFFNQPQIYYSMIQPDIGSGAIVTLFDDTLLTPIIGHKGHPDVVVDANDYVQIAWDDTRGGKVELAFIVDTSGSMYSEWADICTVIYGGNFASGGNFQGIKPLLEEGNMTVYETIYGLGNTLPGAASSGNCQGYNKNTGPRTTPLGQTPGDDSGGIRKLPGTIYNGNTYS
;
A
#
# COMPACT_ATOMS: atom_id res chain seq x y z
N MET A 1 2.30 -64.45 22.67
CA MET A 1 1.52 -63.49 23.48
C MET A 1 2.11 -62.11 23.26
N VAL A 2 1.46 -61.30 22.42
CA VAL A 2 1.81 -59.89 22.23
C VAL A 2 0.87 -59.10 23.14
N LEU A 3 1.41 -58.44 24.17
CA LEU A 3 0.64 -57.53 25.00
C LEU A 3 0.48 -56.21 24.23
N SER A 4 -0.76 -55.88 23.88
CA SER A 4 -1.16 -54.54 23.43
C SER A 4 -1.28 -53.64 24.66
N VAL A 5 -0.51 -52.55 24.68
CA VAL A 5 -0.68 -51.46 25.63
C VAL A 5 -1.55 -50.42 24.94
N MET A 6 -2.81 -50.29 25.35
CA MET A 6 -3.63 -49.15 24.96
C MET A 6 -3.16 -47.92 25.75
N SER A 7 -2.53 -46.99 25.05
CA SER A 7 -2.23 -45.65 25.56
C SER A 7 -3.52 -44.82 25.50
N SER A 8 -4.10 -44.53 26.66
CA SER A 8 -5.20 -43.57 26.78
C SER A 8 -4.65 -42.16 26.61
N LEU A 9 -4.95 -41.54 25.47
CA LEU A 9 -4.70 -40.13 25.20
C LEU A 9 -5.65 -39.30 26.09
N LEU A 10 -5.16 -38.79 27.21
CA LEU A 10 -5.86 -37.77 28.02
C LEU A 10 -5.79 -36.45 27.24
N ILE A 11 -6.81 -36.17 26.44
CA ILE A 11 -7.05 -34.81 25.94
C ILE A 11 -7.63 -34.03 27.12
N ALA A 12 -6.77 -33.34 27.87
CA ALA A 12 -7.21 -32.30 28.77
C ALA A 12 -7.76 -31.16 27.90
N SER A 13 -9.07 -31.16 27.66
CA SER A 13 -9.75 -30.01 27.09
C SER A 13 -9.66 -28.89 28.11
N VAL A 14 -8.76 -27.94 27.90
CA VAL A 14 -8.78 -26.67 28.62
C VAL A 14 -10.09 -25.98 28.21
N THR A 15 -11.06 -25.97 29.11
CA THR A 15 -12.28 -25.18 28.91
C THR A 15 -11.87 -23.71 29.06
N VAL A 16 -11.54 -23.06 27.95
CA VAL A 16 -11.43 -21.59 27.92
C VAL A 16 -12.85 -21.06 28.08
N SER A 17 -13.15 -20.47 29.22
CA SER A 17 -14.38 -19.69 29.38
C SER A 17 -14.26 -18.50 28.43
N ALA A 18 -15.19 -18.36 27.48
CA ALA A 18 -15.29 -17.13 26.71
C ALA A 18 -15.42 -15.97 27.71
N SER A 19 -14.49 -15.01 27.66
CA SER A 19 -14.64 -13.75 28.36
C SER A 19 -15.94 -13.13 27.88
N THR A 20 -16.85 -12.80 28.79
CA THR A 20 -18.06 -12.04 28.45
C THR A 20 -17.63 -10.73 27.81
N VAL A 21 -18.00 -10.52 26.54
CA VAL A 21 -17.79 -9.23 25.88
C VAL A 21 -18.66 -8.21 26.61
N VAL A 22 -18.05 -7.38 27.44
CA VAL A 22 -18.72 -6.27 28.10
C VAL A 22 -18.74 -5.13 27.10
N ILE A 23 -19.89 -4.92 26.46
CA ILE A 23 -20.12 -3.72 25.65
C ILE A 23 -20.41 -2.59 26.64
N THR A 24 -19.40 -1.79 26.95
CA THR A 24 -19.57 -0.53 27.70
C THR A 24 -20.01 0.59 26.77
N GLU A 25 -20.40 1.73 27.35
CA GLU A 25 -20.54 2.95 26.56
C GLU A 25 -19.19 3.35 25.92
N ALA A 26 -19.26 4.15 24.87
CA ALA A 26 -18.06 4.66 24.20
C ALA A 26 -17.20 5.45 25.19
N ILE A 27 -15.92 5.09 25.29
CA ILE A 27 -14.95 5.80 26.14
C ILE A 27 -14.26 6.85 25.27
N GLN A 28 -14.26 8.09 25.75
CA GLN A 28 -13.49 9.16 25.13
C GLN A 28 -12.02 9.02 25.55
N ILE A 29 -11.13 8.83 24.58
CA ILE A 29 -9.68 8.72 24.82
C ILE A 29 -9.05 10.09 25.07
N VAL A 30 -9.46 11.10 24.30
CA VAL A 30 -8.92 12.46 24.39
C VAL A 30 -9.97 13.50 24.02
N ASP A 31 -9.92 14.67 24.66
CA ASP A 31 -10.60 15.88 24.20
C ASP A 31 -9.58 16.81 23.53
N GLY A 32 -9.42 16.66 22.22
CA GLY A 32 -8.48 17.46 21.42
C GLY A 32 -8.86 18.94 21.30
N GLY A 33 -10.05 19.33 21.78
CA GLY A 33 -10.59 20.68 21.64
C GLY A 33 -10.68 21.10 20.17
N THR A 34 -9.85 22.08 19.76
CA THR A 34 -9.78 22.55 18.37
C THR A 34 -8.78 21.76 17.51
N SER A 35 -8.05 20.81 18.11
CA SER A 35 -7.09 19.99 17.39
C SER A 35 -7.79 18.93 16.54
N SER A 36 -7.19 18.58 15.40
CA SER A 36 -7.63 17.46 14.57
C SER A 36 -6.87 16.19 14.96
N ASP A 37 -7.46 15.35 15.81
CA ASP A 37 -6.93 14.03 16.14
C ASP A 37 -7.43 13.00 15.11
N SER A 38 -6.53 12.24 14.47
CA SER A 38 -6.88 11.30 13.38
C SER A 38 -5.86 10.16 13.23
N GLN A 39 -6.18 9.16 12.40
CA GLN A 39 -5.28 8.05 12.03
C GLN A 39 -4.74 7.33 13.29
N ALA A 40 -5.65 6.78 14.09
CA ALA A 40 -5.28 6.07 15.30
C ALA A 40 -4.88 4.62 14.99
N ALA A 41 -3.84 4.13 15.67
CA ALA A 41 -3.53 2.71 15.80
C ALA A 41 -3.72 2.30 17.26
N VAL A 42 -4.08 1.04 17.48
CA VAL A 42 -4.45 0.51 18.80
C VAL A 42 -3.89 -0.89 18.99
N GLY A 43 -3.39 -1.16 20.19
CA GLY A 43 -2.96 -2.49 20.62
C GLY A 43 -3.21 -2.69 22.11
N SER A 44 -2.95 -3.89 22.62
CA SER A 44 -3.12 -4.22 24.03
C SER A 44 -1.95 -5.01 24.58
N ASP A 45 -1.55 -4.69 25.81
CA ASP A 45 -0.54 -5.46 26.54
C ASP A 45 -1.09 -6.75 27.16
N SER A 46 -0.20 -7.53 27.78
CA SER A 46 -0.52 -8.79 28.48
C SER A 46 -1.49 -8.62 29.66
N SER A 47 -1.62 -7.40 30.19
CA SER A 47 -2.54 -7.05 31.28
C SER A 47 -3.90 -6.56 30.76
N GLY A 48 -4.05 -6.42 29.44
CA GLY A 48 -5.24 -5.92 28.76
C GLY A 48 -5.39 -4.40 28.81
N ASN A 49 -4.35 -3.65 29.17
CA ASN A 49 -4.37 -2.21 28.99
C ASN A 49 -4.33 -1.91 27.49
N VAL A 50 -5.07 -0.89 27.08
CA VAL A 50 -5.19 -0.46 25.70
C VAL A 50 -4.19 0.67 25.46
N HIS A 51 -3.35 0.48 24.46
CA HIS A 51 -2.39 1.45 23.96
C HIS A 51 -2.96 2.08 22.71
N VAL A 52 -3.01 3.41 22.65
CA VAL A 52 -3.52 4.13 21.48
C VAL A 52 -2.46 5.13 21.06
N VAL A 53 -2.08 5.10 19.79
CA VAL A 53 -1.30 6.18 19.17
C VAL A 53 -2.12 6.84 18.09
N TRP A 54 -1.99 8.15 17.91
CA TRP A 54 -2.71 8.88 16.87
C TRP A 54 -1.92 10.11 16.42
N THR A 55 -2.34 10.65 15.27
CA THR A 55 -1.78 11.90 14.75
C THR A 55 -2.61 13.09 15.23
N ARG A 56 -1.95 14.17 15.64
CA ARG A 56 -2.59 15.46 15.95
C ARG A 56 -2.19 16.50 14.92
N ASN A 57 -3.18 17.06 14.24
CA ASN A 57 -3.04 18.02 13.13
C ASN A 57 -2.14 17.51 11.98
N ASN A 58 -1.92 16.20 11.89
CA ASN A 58 -0.91 15.55 11.05
C ASN A 58 0.51 16.09 11.27
N LEU A 59 0.80 16.61 12.47
CA LEU A 59 2.12 17.15 12.83
C LEU A 59 2.87 16.19 13.75
N HIS A 60 2.28 15.78 14.87
CA HIS A 60 2.97 14.96 15.87
C HIS A 60 2.16 13.71 16.22
N LEU A 61 2.86 12.67 16.69
CA LEU A 61 2.21 11.52 17.31
C LEU A 61 1.96 11.78 18.79
N TYR A 62 0.80 11.30 19.22
CA TYR A 62 0.40 11.27 20.61
C TYR A 62 0.10 9.84 21.01
N TYR A 63 0.32 9.55 22.29
CA TYR A 63 0.11 8.26 22.91
C TYR A 63 -0.78 8.42 24.16
N ALA A 64 -1.62 7.43 24.41
CA ALA A 64 -2.33 7.26 25.67
C ALA A 64 -2.39 5.78 26.06
N MET A 65 -2.48 5.54 27.36
CA MET A 65 -2.65 4.21 27.95
C MET A 65 -3.93 4.18 28.77
N ILE A 66 -4.82 3.25 28.48
CA ILE A 66 -6.12 3.10 29.15
C ILE A 66 -6.18 1.71 29.79
N SER A 67 -6.65 1.62 31.03
CA SER A 67 -6.82 0.33 31.70
C SER A 67 -7.91 -0.53 31.03
N PRO A 68 -7.96 -1.86 31.28
CA PRO A 68 -9.04 -2.72 30.80
C PRO A 68 -10.45 -2.27 31.23
N ARG A 69 -10.54 -1.36 32.21
CA ARG A 69 -11.79 -0.83 32.75
C ARG A 69 -12.16 0.54 32.18
N GLY A 70 -11.35 1.08 31.27
CA GLY A 70 -11.58 2.38 30.64
C GLY A 70 -11.04 3.58 31.42
N GLU A 71 -10.23 3.36 32.45
CA GLU A 71 -9.58 4.45 33.21
C GLU A 71 -8.30 4.88 32.49
N THR A 72 -8.10 6.18 32.29
CA THR A 72 -6.85 6.72 31.76
C THR A 72 -5.71 6.47 32.75
N LEU A 73 -4.66 5.77 32.30
CA LEU A 73 -3.43 5.54 33.05
C LEU A 73 -2.36 6.55 32.65
N ILE A 74 -2.25 6.83 31.37
CA ILE A 74 -1.39 7.88 30.81
C ILE A 74 -2.25 8.69 29.84
N ASP A 75 -2.44 9.97 30.13
CA ASP A 75 -3.17 10.89 29.26
C ASP A 75 -2.33 11.28 28.04
N ALA A 76 -2.95 11.92 27.06
CA ALA A 76 -2.38 12.28 25.77
C ALA A 76 -0.97 12.90 25.88
N THR A 77 0.03 12.08 25.59
CA THR A 77 1.46 12.40 25.67
C THR A 77 2.04 12.47 24.26
N GLN A 78 2.67 13.58 23.90
CA GLN A 78 3.39 13.65 22.62
C GLN A 78 4.63 12.73 22.67
N ILE A 79 4.81 11.88 21.67
CA ILE A 79 5.89 10.86 21.60
C ILE A 79 6.83 11.02 20.40
N THR A 80 6.64 12.09 19.63
CA THR A 80 7.57 12.45 18.56
C THR A 80 8.41 13.63 19.01
N ASN A 81 9.66 13.61 18.61
CA ASN A 81 10.63 14.65 18.89
C ASN A 81 10.16 16.05 18.45
N SER A 82 10.81 17.07 19.03
CA SER A 82 10.58 18.45 18.60
C SER A 82 11.05 18.63 17.15
N GLY A 83 10.22 19.25 16.31
CA GLY A 83 10.59 19.46 14.92
C GLY A 83 9.42 19.84 14.03
N LEU A 84 9.71 20.02 12.74
CA LEU A 84 8.70 20.14 11.71
C LEU A 84 8.44 18.75 11.13
N HIS A 85 7.24 18.25 11.35
CA HIS A 85 6.84 16.91 10.95
C HIS A 85 5.55 16.95 10.13
N LYS A 86 5.35 15.95 9.28
CA LYS A 86 4.09 15.70 8.58
C LYS A 86 3.76 14.22 8.66
N ILE A 87 3.09 13.82 9.74
CA ILE A 87 2.93 12.42 10.11
C ILE A 87 1.67 11.82 9.52
N TRP A 88 1.80 10.62 8.98
CA TRP A 88 0.74 9.83 8.38
C TRP A 88 0.87 8.35 8.73
N HIS A 89 -0.28 7.70 8.82
CA HIS A 89 -0.45 6.25 8.93
C HIS A 89 0.47 5.62 9.99
N PRO A 90 0.32 6.00 11.27
CA PRO A 90 1.01 5.26 12.31
C PRO A 90 0.42 3.85 12.42
N ASP A 91 1.28 2.92 12.79
CA ASP A 91 0.93 1.56 13.16
C ASP A 91 1.67 1.16 14.43
N LEU A 92 1.11 0.23 15.19
CA LEU A 92 1.67 -0.20 16.48
C LEU A 92 1.53 -1.71 16.71
N ALA A 93 2.54 -2.29 17.34
CA ALA A 93 2.44 -3.63 17.94
C ALA A 93 3.06 -3.64 19.34
N VAL A 94 2.62 -4.59 20.15
CA VAL A 94 3.06 -4.75 21.54
C VAL A 94 3.83 -6.06 21.63
N ASP A 95 5.04 -6.01 22.17
CA ASP A 95 5.90 -7.19 22.27
C ASP A 95 5.63 -8.04 23.53
N GLU A 96 6.35 -9.15 23.70
CA GLU A 96 6.17 -10.07 24.83
C GLU A 96 6.55 -9.47 26.20
N PHE A 97 7.27 -8.35 26.20
CA PHE A 97 7.67 -7.60 27.38
C PHE A 97 6.78 -6.36 27.60
N ASP A 98 5.63 -6.33 26.91
CA ASP A 98 4.65 -5.27 26.88
C ASP A 98 5.17 -3.94 26.29
N ARG A 99 6.35 -3.89 25.67
CA ARG A 99 6.86 -2.67 25.03
C ARG A 99 6.10 -2.39 23.75
N ILE A 100 5.90 -1.11 23.45
CA ILE A 100 5.07 -0.67 22.33
C ILE A 100 5.97 -0.19 21.22
N HIS A 101 5.94 -0.88 20.10
CA HIS A 101 6.67 -0.54 18.90
C HIS A 101 5.73 0.26 18.01
N VAL A 102 6.20 1.39 17.49
CA VAL A 102 5.39 2.29 16.67
C VAL A 102 6.17 2.66 15.42
N VAL A 103 5.53 2.55 14.26
CA VAL A 103 6.05 3.05 12.98
C VAL A 103 5.13 4.09 12.39
N TRP A 104 5.68 5.02 11.59
CA TRP A 104 4.87 6.01 10.87
C TRP A 104 5.63 6.55 9.66
N ALA A 105 4.90 7.20 8.76
CA ALA A 105 5.48 7.97 7.67
C ALA A 105 5.62 9.44 8.07
N ASP A 106 6.83 9.99 8.04
CA ASP A 106 7.07 11.44 8.12
C ASP A 106 7.34 12.01 6.73
N LYS A 107 6.45 12.88 6.26
CA LYS A 107 6.48 13.53 4.95
C LYS A 107 7.03 14.96 5.01
N ALA A 108 7.71 15.33 6.10
CA ALA A 108 8.41 16.60 6.18
C ALA A 108 9.75 16.53 5.43
N GLY A 109 9.90 17.33 4.37
CA GLY A 109 11.12 17.36 3.57
C GLY A 109 11.29 16.08 2.73
N GLN A 110 12.34 15.30 3.00
CA GLN A 110 12.48 13.96 2.43
C GLN A 110 11.58 13.00 3.20
N HIS A 111 10.78 12.21 2.49
CA HIS A 111 9.84 11.31 3.13
C HIS A 111 10.64 10.21 3.83
N SER A 112 10.22 9.86 5.05
CA SER A 112 10.89 8.88 5.90
C SER A 112 9.90 7.89 6.48
N ILE A 113 10.31 6.62 6.59
CA ILE A 113 9.67 5.65 7.49
C ILE A 113 10.42 5.73 8.81
N MET A 114 9.67 5.95 9.87
CA MET A 114 10.18 6.20 11.21
C MET A 114 9.76 5.06 12.14
N TYR A 115 10.49 4.91 13.24
CA TYR A 115 10.27 3.91 14.26
C TYR A 115 10.59 4.49 15.65
N THR A 116 9.80 4.14 16.65
CA THR A 116 10.09 4.36 18.07
C THR A 116 9.66 3.15 18.89
N ALA A 117 10.22 2.99 20.08
CA ALA A 117 9.79 1.98 21.04
C ALA A 117 9.51 2.64 22.39
N LEU A 118 8.33 2.36 22.96
CA LEU A 118 7.89 2.90 24.23
C LEU A 118 7.96 1.84 25.33
N SER A 119 8.31 2.28 26.54
CA SER A 119 8.15 1.57 27.81
C SER A 119 7.32 2.43 28.77
N PRO A 120 5.98 2.44 28.63
CA PRO A 120 5.06 3.25 29.44
C PRO A 120 5.18 3.06 30.95
N TRP A 121 5.65 1.90 31.42
CA TRP A 121 5.84 1.61 32.85
C TRP A 121 6.94 2.43 33.53
N SER A 122 7.71 3.18 32.76
CA SER A 122 8.58 4.22 33.30
C SER A 122 7.82 5.44 33.82
N ALA A 123 6.57 5.65 33.38
CA ALA A 123 5.72 6.73 33.86
C ALA A 123 4.96 6.37 35.16
N PRO A 124 4.53 7.36 35.96
CA PRO A 124 3.79 7.13 37.21
C PRO A 124 2.42 6.44 37.07
N MET A 125 1.84 6.43 35.86
CA MET A 125 0.49 5.93 35.56
C MET A 125 -0.62 6.51 36.46
N ASP A 126 -0.54 7.79 36.77
CA ASP A 126 -1.47 8.49 37.66
C ASP A 126 -2.66 9.13 36.90
N GLY A 127 -2.83 8.79 35.63
CA GLY A 127 -3.86 9.32 34.75
C GLY A 127 -3.52 10.69 34.16
N MET A 128 -2.33 11.24 34.41
CA MET A 128 -1.84 12.47 33.81
C MET A 128 -1.02 12.18 32.55
N ALA A 129 -0.77 13.22 31.75
CA ALA A 129 0.17 13.14 30.63
C ALA A 129 1.60 12.99 31.16
N SER A 130 2.41 12.21 30.46
CA SER A 130 3.84 12.06 30.72
C SER A 130 4.65 12.92 29.74
N ASP A 131 5.93 12.59 29.57
CA ASP A 131 6.84 13.24 28.63
C ASP A 131 7.54 12.16 27.79
N ASP A 132 7.79 12.45 26.53
CA ASP A 132 8.39 11.54 25.54
C ASP A 132 9.62 10.81 26.09
N GLY A 133 10.63 11.55 26.56
CA GLY A 133 11.87 10.97 27.09
C GLY A 133 11.70 10.12 28.36
N THR A 134 10.56 10.19 29.05
CA THR A 134 10.25 9.31 30.19
C THR A 134 9.74 7.95 29.72
N ILE A 135 8.93 7.92 28.65
CA ILE A 135 8.27 6.70 28.17
C ILE A 135 8.96 6.10 26.94
N SER A 136 9.88 6.80 26.28
CA SER A 136 10.61 6.30 25.13
C SER A 136 11.80 5.43 25.57
N ALA A 137 11.79 4.17 25.12
CA ALA A 137 12.86 3.21 25.29
C ALA A 137 13.89 3.25 24.15
N ILE A 138 13.41 3.54 22.94
CA ILE A 138 14.23 3.91 21.78
C ILE A 138 13.61 5.19 21.22
N ASP A 139 14.43 6.20 21.01
CA ASP A 139 14.00 7.49 20.46
C ASP A 139 13.73 7.40 18.94
N ASP A 140 13.06 8.40 18.36
CA ASP A 140 12.67 8.46 16.95
C ASP A 140 13.84 8.10 16.01
N THR A 141 13.72 6.95 15.37
CA THR A 141 14.74 6.37 14.52
C THR A 141 14.25 6.32 13.07
N ILE A 142 15.10 6.77 12.15
CA ILE A 142 14.83 6.66 10.71
C ILE A 142 15.12 5.23 10.26
N ILE A 143 14.12 4.54 9.73
CA ILE A 143 14.27 3.23 9.09
C ILE A 143 14.71 3.42 7.64
N SER A 144 14.03 4.31 6.91
CA SER A 144 14.33 4.56 5.51
C SER A 144 14.01 6.01 5.15
N ARG A 145 14.85 6.68 4.36
CA ARG A 145 14.64 8.08 3.93
C ARG A 145 15.13 8.33 2.50
N ARG A 146 14.25 8.81 1.62
CA ARG A 146 14.58 9.23 0.24
C ARG A 146 13.66 10.38 -0.21
N SER A 147 13.87 10.89 -1.43
CA SER A 147 13.04 11.98 -1.98
C SER A 147 11.69 11.49 -2.53
N GLN A 148 11.58 10.21 -2.88
CA GLN A 148 10.35 9.59 -3.36
C GLN A 148 9.34 9.41 -2.23
N ASN A 149 8.06 9.33 -2.60
CA ASN A 149 7.00 9.10 -1.63
C ASN A 149 7.13 7.69 -1.02
N ARG A 150 7.17 7.61 0.30
CA ARG A 150 7.11 6.38 1.11
C ARG A 150 6.04 6.60 2.18
N ASP A 151 5.17 5.62 2.35
CA ASP A 151 3.92 5.78 3.11
C ASP A 151 3.34 4.43 3.55
N TRP A 152 2.27 4.46 4.36
CA TRP A 152 1.55 3.29 4.86
C TRP A 152 2.48 2.21 5.42
N PRO A 153 3.31 2.55 6.42
CA PRO A 153 4.06 1.52 7.10
C PRO A 153 3.13 0.66 7.95
N ALA A 154 3.46 -0.63 8.05
CA ALA A 154 2.88 -1.57 9.00
C ALA A 154 4.02 -2.36 9.66
N LEU A 155 3.82 -2.80 10.89
CA LEU A 155 4.81 -3.57 11.63
C LEU A 155 4.22 -4.79 12.33
N ASP A 156 5.01 -5.84 12.46
CA ASP A 156 4.74 -6.93 13.39
C ASP A 156 6.06 -7.49 13.96
N ILE A 157 5.97 -8.26 15.04
CA ILE A 157 7.10 -8.62 15.89
C ILE A 157 7.23 -10.15 15.95
N ASP A 158 8.44 -10.66 15.72
CA ASP A 158 8.72 -12.10 15.84
C ASP A 158 8.98 -12.53 17.29
N SER A 159 9.08 -13.85 17.52
CA SER A 159 9.35 -14.42 18.85
C SER A 159 10.71 -14.06 19.45
N GLN A 160 11.59 -13.42 18.68
CA GLN A 160 12.89 -12.91 19.12
C GLN A 160 12.87 -11.39 19.35
N ASN A 161 11.70 -10.76 19.27
CA ASN A 161 11.48 -9.31 19.34
C ASN A 161 12.15 -8.52 18.21
N ASN A 162 12.38 -9.14 17.07
CA ASN A 162 12.73 -8.40 15.87
C ASN A 162 11.47 -7.80 15.27
N VAL A 163 11.59 -6.57 14.77
CA VAL A 163 10.48 -5.82 14.18
C VAL A 163 10.57 -5.93 12.67
N HIS A 164 9.51 -6.48 12.08
CA HIS A 164 9.30 -6.59 10.65
C HIS A 164 8.50 -5.39 10.18
N ILE A 165 9.04 -4.59 9.26
CA ILE A 165 8.42 -3.35 8.81
C ILE A 165 8.21 -3.43 7.31
N VAL A 166 6.98 -3.18 6.86
CA VAL A 166 6.62 -3.08 5.44
C VAL A 166 6.08 -1.69 5.14
N TRP A 167 6.28 -1.19 3.93
CA TRP A 167 5.72 0.09 3.49
C TRP A 167 5.56 0.14 1.98
N GLN A 168 4.75 1.08 1.49
CA GLN A 168 4.72 1.41 0.06
C GLN A 168 5.73 2.51 -0.26
N ASP A 169 6.41 2.41 -1.41
CA ASP A 169 7.44 3.34 -1.83
C ASP A 169 7.49 3.50 -3.34
N ASN A 170 7.67 4.74 -3.81
CA ASN A 170 7.83 5.06 -5.23
C ASN A 170 9.30 4.99 -5.68
N TYR A 171 10.22 4.66 -4.79
CA TYR A 171 11.62 4.44 -5.15
C TYR A 171 11.79 3.16 -5.98
N ASP A 172 12.56 3.30 -7.05
CA ASP A 172 13.04 2.21 -7.89
C ASP A 172 14.40 2.63 -8.44
N GLU A 173 15.45 1.92 -8.06
CA GLU A 173 16.83 2.22 -8.46
C GLU A 173 17.01 2.24 -9.98
N LEU A 174 16.29 1.36 -10.69
CA LEU A 174 16.41 1.19 -12.13
C LEU A 174 15.38 1.99 -12.93
N GLY A 175 14.43 2.65 -12.26
CA GLY A 175 13.35 3.42 -12.89
C GLY A 175 12.44 2.61 -13.83
N ARG A 176 12.41 1.29 -13.67
CA ARG A 176 11.61 0.33 -14.44
C ARG A 176 10.11 0.41 -14.13
N PHE A 177 9.74 0.90 -12.96
CA PHE A 177 8.35 0.98 -12.51
C PHE A 177 7.75 2.39 -12.62
N PHE A 178 8.44 3.34 -13.28
CA PHE A 178 7.91 4.67 -13.60
C PHE A 178 7.32 5.41 -12.37
N ASN A 179 8.00 5.32 -11.22
CA ASN A 179 7.56 5.88 -9.93
C ASN A 179 6.17 5.38 -9.47
N GLN A 180 5.72 4.21 -9.94
CA GLN A 180 4.57 3.51 -9.38
C GLN A 180 4.95 2.92 -8.02
N PRO A 181 4.05 3.01 -7.01
CA PRO A 181 4.33 2.50 -5.68
C PRO A 181 4.56 0.99 -5.71
N GLN A 182 5.61 0.57 -5.02
CA GLN A 182 6.01 -0.82 -4.78
C GLN A 182 6.03 -1.12 -3.29
N ILE A 183 6.04 -2.40 -2.91
CA ILE A 183 6.14 -2.80 -1.50
C ILE A 183 7.59 -3.08 -1.14
N TYR A 184 8.02 -2.48 -0.04
CA TYR A 184 9.33 -2.68 0.56
C TYR A 184 9.20 -3.33 1.93
N TYR A 185 10.28 -3.98 2.36
CA TYR A 185 10.41 -4.64 3.63
C TYR A 185 11.78 -4.37 4.25
N SER A 186 11.80 -4.21 5.57
CA SER A 186 13.01 -4.18 6.40
C SER A 186 12.76 -4.96 7.69
N MET A 187 13.83 -5.45 8.30
CA MET A 187 13.79 -6.10 9.60
C MET A 187 14.85 -5.47 10.49
N ILE A 188 14.45 -5.07 11.69
CA ILE A 188 15.35 -4.48 12.68
C ILE A 188 15.29 -5.30 13.97
N GLN A 189 16.39 -5.25 14.72
CA GLN A 189 16.47 -5.76 16.07
C GLN A 189 16.65 -4.57 17.03
N PRO A 190 15.62 -4.24 17.82
CA PRO A 190 15.72 -3.23 18.87
C PRO A 190 16.67 -3.66 19.99
N ASP A 191 17.63 -2.82 20.34
CA ASP A 191 18.45 -2.96 21.55
C ASP A 191 18.03 -1.89 22.58
N ILE A 192 17.07 -2.27 23.42
CA ILE A 192 16.53 -1.41 24.48
C ILE A 192 17.60 -0.97 25.48
N GLY A 193 18.65 -1.78 25.70
CA GLY A 193 19.70 -1.45 26.67
C GLY A 193 20.58 -0.29 26.21
N SER A 194 20.75 -0.12 24.90
CA SER A 194 21.49 1.00 24.30
C SER A 194 20.59 2.11 23.75
N GLY A 195 19.27 1.89 23.65
CA GLY A 195 18.33 2.83 23.05
C GLY A 195 18.53 2.95 21.53
N ALA A 196 19.00 1.89 20.87
CA ALA A 196 19.32 1.86 19.45
C ALA A 196 18.68 0.66 18.74
N ILE A 197 18.82 0.61 17.41
CA ILE A 197 18.39 -0.52 16.58
C ILE A 197 19.56 -1.07 15.78
N VAL A 198 19.49 -2.36 15.45
CA VAL A 198 20.37 -3.02 14.48
C VAL A 198 19.54 -3.44 13.28
N THR A 199 19.88 -2.98 12.08
CA THR A 199 19.22 -3.44 10.85
C THR A 199 19.70 -4.84 10.49
N LEU A 200 18.79 -5.82 10.51
CA LEU A 200 19.07 -7.20 10.12
C LEU A 200 18.86 -7.42 8.61
N PHE A 201 17.79 -6.84 8.07
CA PHE A 201 17.52 -6.76 6.63
C PHE A 201 17.24 -5.32 6.24
N ASP A 202 18.03 -4.80 5.31
CA ASP A 202 17.87 -3.44 4.76
C ASP A 202 16.70 -3.39 3.76
N ASP A 203 16.35 -2.17 3.32
CA ASP A 203 15.28 -1.86 2.37
C ASP A 203 15.24 -2.84 1.18
N THR A 204 14.33 -3.82 1.22
CA THR A 204 14.21 -4.87 0.22
C THR A 204 12.92 -4.73 -0.57
N LEU A 205 13.02 -4.60 -1.90
CA LEU A 205 11.87 -4.56 -2.81
C LEU A 205 11.22 -5.95 -2.92
N LEU A 206 9.93 -6.06 -2.57
CA LEU A 206 9.17 -7.32 -2.65
C LEU A 206 8.39 -7.49 -3.95
N THR A 207 8.03 -6.40 -4.63
CA THR A 207 7.18 -6.43 -5.83
C THR A 207 7.92 -5.95 -7.08
N PRO A 208 8.74 -6.79 -7.74
CA PRO A 208 9.54 -6.35 -8.90
C PRO A 208 8.74 -6.34 -10.23
N ILE A 209 7.47 -5.92 -10.23
CA ILE A 209 6.56 -6.00 -11.38
C ILE A 209 5.75 -4.70 -11.54
N ILE A 210 5.48 -4.31 -12.79
CA ILE A 210 4.64 -3.15 -13.12
C ILE A 210 3.21 -3.30 -12.59
N GLY A 211 2.67 -2.20 -12.09
CA GLY A 211 1.32 -2.09 -11.56
C GLY A 211 1.33 -1.36 -10.22
N HIS A 212 0.20 -0.80 -9.84
CA HIS A 212 0.08 -0.11 -8.56
C HIS A 212 0.07 -1.15 -7.43
N LYS A 213 0.86 -0.90 -6.40
CA LYS A 213 0.88 -1.65 -5.14
C LYS A 213 0.66 -0.67 -4.00
N GLY A 214 -0.06 -1.04 -2.97
CA GLY A 214 -0.26 -0.14 -1.85
C GLY A 214 -0.82 -0.79 -0.62
N HIS A 215 -0.89 0.00 0.45
CA HIS A 215 -1.50 -0.39 1.73
C HIS A 215 -1.03 -1.77 2.21
N PRO A 216 0.30 -2.00 2.31
CA PRO A 216 0.78 -3.29 2.79
C PRO A 216 0.42 -3.47 4.26
N ASP A 217 0.24 -4.72 4.64
CA ASP A 217 0.10 -5.15 6.03
C ASP A 217 0.96 -6.39 6.24
N VAL A 218 1.48 -6.57 7.45
CA VAL A 218 2.39 -7.66 7.81
C VAL A 218 1.92 -8.34 9.08
N VAL A 219 2.00 -9.68 9.08
CA VAL A 219 1.80 -10.49 10.28
C VAL A 219 2.89 -11.55 10.37
N VAL A 220 3.29 -11.89 11.58
CA VAL A 220 4.25 -12.94 11.91
C VAL A 220 3.50 -14.04 12.66
N ASP A 221 3.58 -15.27 12.15
CA ASP A 221 2.93 -16.40 12.80
C ASP A 221 3.73 -16.93 14.00
N ALA A 222 3.14 -17.87 14.74
CA ALA A 222 3.78 -18.48 15.92
C ALA A 222 5.05 -19.30 15.63
N ASN A 223 5.44 -19.49 14.36
CA ASN A 223 6.69 -20.11 13.96
C ASN A 223 7.66 -19.10 13.31
N ASP A 224 7.44 -17.80 13.50
CA ASP A 224 8.20 -16.68 12.92
C ASP A 224 8.13 -16.61 11.38
N TYR A 225 7.07 -17.13 10.76
CA TYR A 225 6.83 -16.92 9.33
C TYR A 225 6.13 -15.58 9.09
N VAL A 226 6.83 -14.71 8.38
CA VAL A 226 6.32 -13.40 7.92
C VAL A 226 5.36 -13.60 6.74
N GLN A 227 4.13 -13.10 6.88
CA GLN A 227 3.14 -13.00 5.82
C GLN A 227 2.87 -11.52 5.54
N ILE A 228 2.88 -11.15 4.26
CA ILE A 228 2.66 -9.75 3.84
C ILE A 228 1.55 -9.75 2.80
N ALA A 229 0.54 -8.92 3.02
CA ALA A 229 -0.55 -8.68 2.08
C ALA A 229 -0.50 -7.23 1.60
N TRP A 230 -0.99 -6.96 0.39
CA TRP A 230 -1.01 -5.61 -0.18
C TRP A 230 -2.09 -5.51 -1.26
N ASP A 231 -2.51 -4.28 -1.55
CA ASP A 231 -3.35 -3.98 -2.70
C ASP A 231 -2.55 -4.12 -3.99
N ASP A 232 -3.10 -4.82 -4.98
CA ASP A 232 -2.40 -5.11 -6.22
C ASP A 232 -3.30 -4.94 -7.44
N THR A 233 -2.82 -4.23 -8.47
CA THR A 233 -3.55 -4.13 -9.76
C THR A 233 -3.39 -5.34 -10.67
N ARG A 234 -2.60 -6.36 -10.31
CA ARG A 234 -2.53 -7.63 -11.04
C ARG A 234 -3.93 -8.25 -11.15
N GLY A 235 -4.25 -8.78 -12.33
CA GLY A 235 -5.61 -9.23 -12.67
C GLY A 235 -6.58 -8.09 -13.00
N GLY A 236 -6.13 -6.84 -12.90
CA GLY A 236 -6.86 -5.64 -13.26
C GLY A 236 -7.16 -5.57 -14.76
N LYS A 237 -8.22 -4.82 -15.09
CA LYS A 237 -8.70 -4.60 -16.44
C LYS A 237 -8.66 -3.10 -16.72
N VAL A 238 -8.00 -2.71 -17.80
CA VAL A 238 -7.94 -1.31 -18.25
C VAL A 238 -8.50 -1.23 -19.66
N GLU A 239 -9.37 -0.26 -19.91
CA GLU A 239 -9.86 0.05 -21.26
C GLU A 239 -9.30 1.39 -21.74
N LEU A 240 -8.62 1.35 -22.88
CA LEU A 240 -8.03 2.50 -23.55
C LEU A 240 -8.82 2.77 -24.83
N ALA A 241 -9.50 3.92 -24.89
CA ALA A 241 -10.15 4.40 -26.10
C ALA A 241 -9.42 5.65 -26.60
N PHE A 242 -8.89 5.58 -27.81
CA PHE A 242 -8.23 6.70 -28.47
C PHE A 242 -9.14 7.27 -29.56
N ILE A 243 -9.23 8.59 -29.66
CA ILE A 243 -9.92 9.27 -30.77
C ILE A 243 -8.87 10.09 -31.50
N VAL A 244 -8.65 9.75 -32.77
CA VAL A 244 -7.58 10.31 -33.59
C VAL A 244 -8.19 10.94 -34.84
N ASP A 245 -7.79 12.16 -35.16
CA ASP A 245 -8.26 12.87 -36.35
C ASP A 245 -7.77 12.22 -37.65
N THR A 246 -8.63 12.16 -38.67
CA THR A 246 -8.31 11.60 -39.99
C THR A 246 -8.18 12.65 -41.09
N SER A 247 -8.19 13.95 -40.77
CA SER A 247 -8.11 15.05 -41.75
C SER A 247 -6.81 15.10 -42.56
N GLY A 248 -5.82 14.28 -42.23
CA GLY A 248 -4.52 14.17 -42.90
C GLY A 248 -3.41 14.99 -42.24
N SER A 249 -3.73 15.83 -41.24
CA SER A 249 -2.74 16.57 -40.45
C SER A 249 -1.93 15.68 -39.49
N MET A 250 -2.45 14.48 -39.17
CA MET A 250 -1.92 13.57 -38.15
C MET A 250 -1.31 12.27 -38.70
N TYR A 251 -0.80 12.25 -39.94
CA TYR A 251 -0.41 11.00 -40.61
C TYR A 251 0.71 10.22 -39.87
N SER A 252 1.70 10.93 -39.32
CA SER A 252 2.77 10.34 -38.49
C SER A 252 2.24 9.82 -37.16
N GLU A 253 1.34 10.58 -36.54
CA GLU A 253 0.72 10.30 -35.26
C GLU A 253 -0.14 9.02 -35.33
N TRP A 254 -0.72 8.73 -36.51
CA TRP A 254 -1.39 7.46 -36.79
C TRP A 254 -0.47 6.24 -36.75
N ALA A 255 0.79 6.39 -37.15
CA ALA A 255 1.77 5.31 -36.99
C ALA A 255 2.23 5.20 -35.54
N ASP A 256 2.43 6.34 -34.87
CA ASP A 256 2.94 6.41 -33.51
C ASP A 256 1.93 5.93 -32.46
N ILE A 257 0.62 6.12 -32.66
CA ILE A 257 -0.40 5.60 -31.74
C ILE A 257 -0.36 4.06 -31.66
N CYS A 258 -0.12 3.40 -32.78
CA CYS A 258 0.04 1.94 -32.81
C CYS A 258 1.35 1.50 -32.13
N THR A 259 2.42 2.29 -32.25
CA THR A 259 3.64 2.08 -31.46
C THR A 259 3.37 2.19 -29.96
N VAL A 260 2.63 3.22 -29.55
CA VAL A 260 2.25 3.42 -28.13
C VAL A 260 1.45 2.25 -27.59
N ILE A 261 0.52 1.70 -28.38
CA ILE A 261 -0.40 0.66 -27.89
C ILE A 261 0.22 -0.74 -28.04
N TYR A 262 0.68 -1.09 -29.23
CA TYR A 262 1.09 -2.45 -29.61
C TYR A 262 2.61 -2.66 -29.62
N GLY A 263 3.40 -1.58 -29.53
CA GLY A 263 4.84 -1.63 -29.59
C GLY A 263 5.41 -1.52 -31.00
N GLY A 264 6.72 -1.34 -31.08
CA GLY A 264 7.47 -1.19 -32.34
C GLY A 264 8.30 0.09 -32.36
N ASN A 265 8.55 0.61 -33.56
CA ASN A 265 9.35 1.82 -33.74
C ASN A 265 8.48 3.05 -34.02
N PHE A 266 8.80 4.17 -33.37
CA PHE A 266 8.19 5.47 -33.68
C PHE A 266 8.66 5.99 -35.04
N ALA A 267 7.83 6.80 -35.69
CA ALA A 267 8.14 7.45 -36.97
C ALA A 267 9.35 8.39 -36.86
N SER A 268 9.54 9.02 -35.70
CA SER A 268 10.69 9.87 -35.38
C SER A 268 11.94 9.08 -34.97
N GLY A 269 11.84 7.75 -34.85
CA GLY A 269 12.89 6.87 -34.34
C GLY A 269 12.73 6.54 -32.85
N GLY A 270 13.41 5.48 -32.42
CA GLY A 270 13.25 4.91 -31.08
C GLY A 270 12.25 3.76 -31.05
N ASN A 271 12.50 2.80 -30.17
CA ASN A 271 11.68 1.61 -29.98
C ASN A 271 10.92 1.69 -28.65
N PHE A 272 9.68 1.23 -28.65
CA PHE A 272 8.87 1.10 -27.45
C PHE A 272 8.16 -0.25 -27.43
N GLN A 273 8.05 -0.86 -26.26
CA GLN A 273 7.41 -2.16 -26.06
C GLN A 273 5.90 -2.13 -26.32
N GLY A 274 5.26 -0.96 -26.16
CA GLY A 274 3.81 -0.81 -26.24
C GLY A 274 3.16 -0.99 -24.87
N ILE A 275 2.14 -0.18 -24.58
CA ILE A 275 1.40 -0.22 -23.31
C ILE A 275 0.72 -1.57 -23.12
N LYS A 276 0.13 -2.14 -24.18
CA LYS A 276 -0.59 -3.42 -24.07
C LYS A 276 0.36 -4.57 -23.71
N PRO A 277 1.45 -4.83 -24.44
CA PRO A 277 2.43 -5.85 -24.05
C PRO A 277 3.07 -5.58 -22.68
N LEU A 278 3.37 -4.32 -22.35
CA LEU A 278 3.97 -3.94 -21.07
C LEU A 278 3.08 -4.27 -19.87
N LEU A 279 1.78 -3.98 -19.96
CA LEU A 279 0.83 -4.26 -18.88
C LEU A 279 0.44 -5.74 -18.81
N GLU A 280 0.46 -6.46 -19.94
CA GLU A 280 0.26 -7.92 -19.98
C GLU A 280 1.37 -8.68 -19.23
N GLU A 281 2.62 -8.21 -19.26
CA GLU A 281 3.70 -8.74 -18.40
C GLU A 281 3.38 -8.58 -16.90
N GLY A 282 2.66 -7.51 -16.56
CA GLY A 282 2.10 -7.26 -15.23
C GLY A 282 0.81 -8.02 -14.92
N ASN A 283 0.45 -9.04 -15.70
CA ASN A 283 -0.79 -9.81 -15.57
C ASN A 283 -2.05 -8.93 -15.54
N MET A 284 -2.06 -7.82 -16.29
CA MET A 284 -3.23 -6.98 -16.50
C MET A 284 -3.81 -7.23 -17.89
N THR A 285 -5.14 -7.13 -18.02
CA THR A 285 -5.80 -7.20 -19.31
C THR A 285 -6.02 -5.79 -19.85
N VAL A 286 -5.46 -5.50 -21.03
CA VAL A 286 -5.65 -4.22 -21.71
C VAL A 286 -6.64 -4.38 -22.85
N TYR A 287 -7.80 -3.77 -22.66
CA TYR A 287 -8.79 -3.51 -23.69
C TYR A 287 -8.38 -2.27 -24.44
N GLU A 288 -8.31 -2.33 -25.76
CA GLU A 288 -8.06 -1.14 -26.57
C GLU A 288 -9.15 -0.95 -27.62
N THR A 289 -9.40 0.30 -28.00
CA THR A 289 -9.98 0.63 -29.31
C THR A 289 -9.42 1.96 -29.81
N ILE A 290 -8.98 2.00 -31.07
CA ILE A 290 -8.54 3.23 -31.72
C ILE A 290 -9.62 3.69 -32.70
N TYR A 291 -10.17 4.88 -32.50
CA TYR A 291 -11.20 5.48 -33.33
C TYR A 291 -10.64 6.57 -34.23
N GLY A 292 -10.80 6.41 -35.54
CA GLY A 292 -10.56 7.47 -36.52
C GLY A 292 -11.78 8.36 -36.70
N LEU A 293 -11.65 9.64 -36.32
CA LEU A 293 -12.71 10.63 -36.40
C LEU A 293 -12.85 11.14 -37.84
N GLY A 294 -14.06 11.00 -38.41
CA GLY A 294 -14.36 11.47 -39.78
C GLY A 294 -14.87 10.38 -40.72
N ASN A 295 -15.30 9.24 -40.16
CA ASN A 295 -15.84 8.09 -40.91
C ASN A 295 -14.90 7.54 -42.01
N THR A 296 -13.60 7.79 -41.87
CA THR A 296 -12.55 7.29 -42.76
C THR A 296 -11.38 6.80 -41.90
N LEU A 297 -10.41 6.11 -42.51
CA LEU A 297 -9.15 5.74 -41.88
C LEU A 297 -8.02 6.00 -42.88
N PRO A 298 -6.89 6.60 -42.46
CA PRO A 298 -5.76 6.80 -43.35
C PRO A 298 -5.06 5.48 -43.68
N GLY A 299 -4.26 5.46 -44.75
CA GLY A 299 -3.46 4.30 -45.12
C GLY A 299 -2.52 3.83 -44.01
N ALA A 300 -2.02 4.77 -43.19
CA ALA A 300 -1.20 4.51 -42.01
C ALA A 300 -1.83 3.48 -41.05
N ALA A 301 -3.17 3.49 -40.89
CA ALA A 301 -3.90 2.58 -40.02
C ALA A 301 -3.82 1.10 -40.44
N SER A 302 -3.29 0.80 -41.64
CA SER A 302 -3.10 -0.57 -42.14
C SER A 302 -1.64 -0.94 -42.34
N SER A 303 -0.70 -0.13 -41.85
CA SER A 303 0.73 -0.27 -42.14
C SER A 303 1.58 -0.23 -40.87
N GLY A 304 2.82 -0.72 -40.96
CA GLY A 304 3.75 -0.71 -39.82
C GLY A 304 3.17 -1.39 -38.59
N ASN A 305 3.29 -0.75 -37.43
CA ASN A 305 2.81 -1.28 -36.15
C ASN A 305 1.27 -1.38 -36.07
N CYS A 306 0.53 -0.74 -36.99
CA CYS A 306 -0.93 -0.86 -37.09
C CYS A 306 -1.40 -2.07 -37.89
N GLN A 307 -0.49 -2.79 -38.56
CA GLN A 307 -0.85 -3.91 -39.43
C GLN A 307 -1.57 -5.01 -38.64
N GLY A 308 -2.72 -5.47 -39.15
CA GLY A 308 -3.53 -6.52 -38.52
C GLY A 308 -4.61 -6.01 -37.55
N TYR A 309 -4.54 -4.75 -37.11
CA TYR A 309 -5.50 -4.17 -36.17
C TYR A 309 -6.65 -3.41 -36.84
N ASN A 310 -6.50 -3.04 -38.12
CA ASN A 310 -7.55 -2.33 -38.86
C ASN A 310 -8.79 -3.20 -39.11
N LYS A 311 -9.91 -2.82 -38.48
CA LYS A 311 -11.22 -3.46 -38.73
C LYS A 311 -12.00 -2.76 -39.83
N ASN A 312 -11.73 -1.48 -40.08
CA ASN A 312 -12.43 -0.64 -41.05
C ASN A 312 -13.97 -0.68 -40.92
N THR A 313 -14.46 -0.84 -39.69
CA THR A 313 -15.88 -0.84 -39.31
C THR A 313 -16.16 0.28 -38.31
N GLY A 314 -17.44 0.60 -38.10
CA GLY A 314 -17.86 1.54 -37.05
C GLY A 314 -17.63 1.01 -35.63
N PRO A 315 -18.10 1.74 -34.60
CA PRO A 315 -18.07 1.31 -33.21
C PRO A 315 -18.75 -0.05 -33.02
N ARG A 316 -18.30 -0.79 -32.00
CA ARG A 316 -18.94 -2.06 -31.65
C ARG A 316 -20.32 -1.83 -31.09
N THR A 317 -21.22 -2.80 -31.32
CA THR A 317 -22.53 -2.86 -30.66
C THR A 317 -22.50 -3.60 -29.33
N THR A 318 -21.39 -4.29 -29.03
CA THR A 318 -21.15 -4.96 -27.75
C THR A 318 -19.84 -4.46 -27.15
N PRO A 319 -19.74 -4.36 -25.81
CA PRO A 319 -18.48 -4.05 -25.15
C PRO A 319 -17.45 -5.16 -25.40
N LEU A 320 -16.18 -4.84 -25.12
CA LEU A 320 -15.08 -5.81 -25.09
C LEU A 320 -15.23 -6.79 -23.91
N GLY A 321 -14.44 -7.86 -23.91
CA GLY A 321 -14.37 -8.82 -22.80
C GLY A 321 -15.54 -9.80 -22.69
N GLN A 322 -16.32 -9.99 -23.77
CA GLN A 322 -17.46 -10.93 -23.75
C GLN A 322 -17.02 -12.39 -23.74
N THR A 323 -15.84 -12.68 -24.30
CA THR A 323 -15.24 -14.01 -24.34
C THR A 323 -13.74 -13.91 -24.03
N PRO A 324 -13.10 -14.99 -23.55
CA PRO A 324 -11.64 -15.03 -23.39
C PRO A 324 -10.94 -14.61 -24.68
N GLY A 325 -9.98 -13.67 -24.60
CA GLY A 325 -9.26 -13.11 -25.75
C GLY A 325 -9.98 -11.99 -26.52
N ASP A 326 -11.19 -11.57 -26.11
CA ASP A 326 -11.87 -10.38 -26.67
C ASP A 326 -11.33 -9.08 -26.04
N ASP A 327 -10.03 -8.83 -26.20
CA ASP A 327 -9.31 -7.70 -25.58
C ASP A 327 -8.91 -6.59 -26.57
N SER A 328 -9.30 -6.72 -27.84
CA SER A 328 -8.97 -5.76 -28.90
C SER A 328 -10.21 -5.37 -29.69
N GLY A 329 -10.58 -4.09 -29.60
CA GLY A 329 -11.55 -3.48 -30.49
C GLY A 329 -10.95 -3.20 -31.86
N GLY A 330 -9.63 -3.04 -31.93
CA GLY A 330 -8.87 -2.70 -33.12
C GLY A 330 -9.13 -1.26 -33.58
N ILE A 331 -8.70 -0.97 -34.80
CA ILE A 331 -8.84 0.36 -35.39
C ILE A 331 -10.18 0.45 -36.13
N ARG A 332 -11.00 1.43 -35.75
CA ARG A 332 -12.40 1.60 -36.18
C ARG A 332 -12.68 3.03 -36.61
N LYS A 333 -13.73 3.20 -37.40
CA LYS A 333 -14.23 4.51 -37.82
C LYS A 333 -15.17 5.07 -36.75
N LEU A 334 -15.04 6.36 -36.46
CA LEU A 334 -15.99 7.13 -35.67
C LEU A 334 -16.53 8.29 -36.53
N PRO A 335 -17.84 8.56 -36.50
CA PRO A 335 -18.40 9.72 -37.17
C PRO A 335 -17.81 11.03 -36.65
N GLY A 336 -17.69 12.04 -37.51
CA GLY A 336 -17.19 13.37 -37.13
C GLY A 336 -18.07 14.10 -36.11
N THR A 337 -19.39 13.82 -36.11
CA THR A 337 -20.35 14.38 -35.17
C THR A 337 -21.33 13.29 -34.72
N ILE A 338 -21.59 13.21 -33.42
CA ILE A 338 -22.64 12.36 -32.84
C ILE A 338 -23.63 13.29 -32.12
N TYR A 339 -24.89 13.29 -32.56
CA TYR A 339 -25.99 14.04 -31.92
C TYR A 339 -27.15 13.08 -31.63
N ASN A 340 -27.60 13.01 -30.37
CA ASN A 340 -28.67 12.10 -29.92
C ASN A 340 -28.47 10.64 -30.38
N GLY A 341 -27.24 10.13 -30.29
CA GLY A 341 -26.91 8.75 -30.68
C GLY A 341 -26.88 8.50 -32.19
N ASN A 342 -27.04 9.54 -33.02
CA ASN A 342 -26.99 9.44 -34.48
C ASN A 342 -25.77 10.15 -35.05
N THR A 343 -25.24 9.57 -36.13
CA THR A 343 -24.30 10.19 -37.06
C THR A 343 -24.91 11.47 -37.61
N TYR A 344 -24.32 12.63 -37.33
CA TYR A 344 -24.70 13.87 -38.01
C TYR A 344 -23.62 14.17 -39.05
N SER A 345 -24.00 14.22 -40.33
CA SER A 345 -23.10 14.47 -41.45
C SER A 345 -22.63 15.91 -41.49
#